data_AF-A0A0Q8QSZ6-F1
#
_entry.id   AF-A0A0Q8QSZ6-F1
#
_cell.length_a   1.000
_cell.length_b   1.000
_cell.length_c   1.000
_cell.angle_alpha   90.00
_cell.angle_beta   90.00
_cell.angle_gamma   90.00
#
_symmetry.space_group_name_H-M   'P 1'
#
loop_
_entity.id
_entity.type
_entity.pdbx_description
1 polymer ?
#
loop_
_entity_poly.entity_id
_entity_poly.type
_entity_poly.pdbx_seq_one_letter_code
_entity_poly.pdbx_strand_id
1 'polypeptide(L)'
;MGPPETRQARIAILVLGMHRSGTSALARLLGYLGAALPTDAIDAHADNARGYWESAAIVKADDQLLRVARSSWFDPRPLDLSRLDPSALRSRKDRIWEAVTAAFGEAPLMAVKDPRQCRFVPTVVETLAEHGVASRAVLMLRSPQAVARSIASRDGTTPAFAHLLWLRHMIEAERASRGLMRAVIGFDAMLADWRDAARRLLPLTGGAMPEGLTAAAIGAFLDPALRHHGDARSAGLEQPLAGIVQAVRDGLEALVGRDDAETRAALDETYARLDAMPWLADDIIHDELRHRRTASVEAEPVAAEPQPVSVAPRPSMPAPTPEQAEAVAMIRASGMFDEVWYLATYPDAADSGLDPVEHYLTLGAPRGHNPNPLFDTGFYARQMARRIAAGGAR
;
A
#
# COMPACT_ATOMS: atom_id res chain seq x y z
N MET A 1 -43.19 24.94 12.04
CA MET A 1 -41.87 24.34 11.77
C MET A 1 -41.93 22.91 12.28
N GLY A 2 -41.84 21.92 11.39
CA GLY A 2 -41.72 20.52 11.84
C GLY A 2 -40.42 20.34 12.64
N PRO A 3 -40.34 19.34 13.53
CA PRO A 3 -39.09 19.03 14.22
C PRO A 3 -38.00 18.81 13.17
N PRO A 4 -36.74 19.23 13.43
CA PRO A 4 -35.64 18.93 12.52
C PRO A 4 -35.58 17.41 12.35
N GLU A 5 -35.73 16.94 11.12
CA GLU A 5 -35.49 15.55 10.79
C GLU A 5 -34.08 15.22 11.28
N THR A 6 -33.96 14.36 12.29
CA THR A 6 -32.68 13.86 12.78
C THR A 6 -32.07 13.04 11.65
N ARG A 7 -31.25 13.69 10.81
CA ARG A 7 -30.51 13.03 9.74
C ARG A 7 -29.71 11.89 10.37
N GLN A 8 -30.04 10.66 10.00
CA GLN A 8 -29.34 9.48 10.51
C GLN A 8 -27.86 9.61 10.16
N ALA A 9 -26.98 9.45 11.17
CA ALA A 9 -25.54 9.59 10.97
C ALA A 9 -25.05 8.56 9.94
N ARG A 10 -24.35 9.04 8.90
CA ARG A 10 -23.77 8.19 7.87
C ARG A 10 -22.58 7.43 8.45
N ILE A 11 -22.38 6.19 8.01
CA ILE A 11 -21.31 5.31 8.48
C ILE A 11 -20.48 4.83 7.29
N ALA A 12 -19.16 4.91 7.43
CA ALA A 12 -18.20 4.26 6.55
C ALA A 12 -17.52 3.10 7.27
N ILE A 13 -17.63 1.90 6.72
CA ILE A 13 -16.85 0.73 7.12
C ILE A 13 -15.59 0.70 6.24
N LEU A 14 -14.44 0.96 6.85
CA LEU A 14 -13.14 0.86 6.21
C LEU A 14 -12.73 -0.61 6.12
N VAL A 15 -12.54 -1.13 4.91
CA VAL A 15 -12.06 -2.48 4.65
C VAL A 15 -10.54 -2.46 4.55
N LEU A 16 -9.88 -2.83 5.65
CA LEU A 16 -8.44 -2.73 5.82
C LEU A 16 -7.78 -4.09 5.65
N GLY A 17 -6.69 -4.13 4.90
CA GLY A 17 -5.85 -5.31 4.75
C GLY A 17 -4.93 -5.18 3.54
N MET A 18 -3.77 -5.83 3.59
CA MET A 18 -2.83 -5.82 2.47
C MET A 18 -3.49 -6.28 1.16
N HIS A 19 -2.98 -5.79 0.02
CA HIS A 19 -3.36 -6.31 -1.29
C HIS A 19 -3.28 -7.85 -1.28
N ARG A 20 -4.21 -8.51 -1.99
CA ARG A 20 -4.28 -9.98 -2.09
C ARG A 20 -4.68 -10.72 -0.78
N SER A 21 -5.05 -10.01 0.28
CA SER A 21 -5.60 -10.62 1.52
C SER A 21 -7.08 -11.04 1.43
N GLY A 22 -7.75 -10.82 0.30
CA GLY A 22 -9.18 -11.14 0.14
C GLY A 22 -10.12 -9.98 0.53
N THR A 23 -9.61 -8.75 0.63
CA THR A 23 -10.39 -7.54 0.94
C THR A 23 -11.57 -7.31 -0.01
N SER A 24 -11.44 -7.69 -1.29
CA SER A 24 -12.54 -7.63 -2.28
C SER A 24 -13.69 -8.61 -1.96
N ALA A 25 -13.38 -9.81 -1.47
CA ALA A 25 -14.41 -10.77 -1.06
C ALA A 25 -15.16 -10.29 0.18
N LEU A 26 -14.42 -9.70 1.13
CA LEU A 26 -14.99 -9.08 2.33
C LEU A 26 -15.87 -7.87 2.00
N ALA A 27 -15.41 -6.98 1.11
CA ALA A 27 -16.20 -5.83 0.65
C ALA A 27 -17.54 -6.29 0.06
N ARG A 28 -17.54 -7.32 -0.79
CA ARG A 28 -18.78 -7.87 -1.34
C ARG A 28 -19.68 -8.51 -0.28
N LEU A 29 -19.11 -9.18 0.73
CA LEU A 29 -19.89 -9.69 1.86
C LEU A 29 -20.57 -8.55 2.63
N LEU A 30 -19.87 -7.42 2.88
CA LEU A 30 -20.48 -6.23 3.47
C LEU A 30 -21.62 -5.66 2.62
N GLY A 31 -21.49 -5.74 1.29
CA GLY A 31 -22.56 -5.42 0.35
C GLY A 31 -23.83 -6.22 0.59
N TYR A 32 -23.69 -7.55 0.75
CA TYR A 32 -24.82 -8.42 1.09
C TYR A 32 -25.40 -8.16 2.50
N LEU A 33 -24.62 -7.55 3.39
CA LEU A 33 -25.03 -7.15 4.74
C LEU A 33 -25.59 -5.72 4.80
N GLY A 34 -25.83 -5.09 3.65
CA GLY A 34 -26.54 -3.81 3.54
C GLY A 34 -25.64 -2.57 3.39
N ALA A 35 -24.32 -2.73 3.28
CA ALA A 35 -23.45 -1.61 2.95
C ALA A 35 -23.51 -1.29 1.44
N ALA A 36 -23.53 0.00 1.09
CA ALA A 36 -23.35 0.40 -0.30
C ALA A 36 -21.91 0.09 -0.77
N LEU A 37 -21.79 -0.38 -2.00
CA LEU A 37 -20.54 -0.54 -2.73
C LEU A 37 -20.35 0.65 -3.68
N PRO A 38 -19.10 1.00 -4.05
CA PRO A 38 -18.86 2.15 -4.91
C PRO A 38 -19.50 1.96 -6.29
N THR A 39 -20.10 3.02 -6.82
CA THR A 39 -20.72 3.03 -8.16
C THR A 39 -19.69 3.03 -9.29
N ASP A 40 -18.45 3.44 -9.00
CA ASP A 40 -17.31 3.49 -9.91
C ASP A 40 -16.27 2.38 -9.58
N ALA A 41 -16.77 1.21 -9.20
CA ALA A 41 -15.92 0.06 -8.86
C ALA A 41 -15.01 -0.32 -10.05
N ILE A 42 -13.70 -0.48 -9.79
CA ILE A 42 -12.74 -0.93 -10.80
C ILE A 42 -13.10 -2.34 -11.27
N ASP A 43 -13.22 -2.47 -12.60
CA ASP A 43 -13.59 -3.68 -13.30
C ASP A 43 -12.64 -4.87 -13.03
N ALA A 44 -13.15 -6.07 -13.29
CA ALA A 44 -12.34 -7.27 -13.27
C ALA A 44 -11.27 -7.24 -14.37
N HIS A 45 -10.03 -7.61 -14.04
CA HIS A 45 -8.94 -7.81 -15.00
C HIS A 45 -8.48 -9.27 -14.97
N ALA A 46 -7.60 -9.67 -15.90
CA ALA A 46 -7.13 -11.06 -16.05
C ALA A 46 -6.62 -11.70 -14.74
N ASP A 47 -6.02 -10.91 -13.85
CA ASP A 47 -5.46 -11.35 -12.56
C ASP A 47 -6.47 -11.38 -11.39
N ASN A 48 -7.73 -10.98 -11.65
CA ASN A 48 -8.85 -11.04 -10.71
C ASN A 48 -10.20 -10.98 -11.45
N ALA A 49 -10.69 -12.14 -11.88
CA ALA A 49 -11.95 -12.29 -12.61
C ALA A 49 -13.23 -11.83 -11.84
N ARG A 50 -13.12 -11.39 -10.58
CA ARG A 50 -14.25 -11.06 -9.70
C ARG A 50 -14.37 -9.57 -9.32
N GLY A 51 -13.50 -8.73 -9.87
CA GLY A 51 -13.46 -7.29 -9.59
C GLY A 51 -12.77 -6.94 -8.28
N TYR A 52 -12.30 -5.69 -8.17
CA TYR A 52 -11.55 -5.23 -6.99
C TYR A 52 -12.41 -4.54 -5.94
N TRP A 53 -13.62 -4.09 -6.32
CA TRP A 53 -14.56 -3.31 -5.47
C TRP A 53 -13.91 -2.07 -4.83
N GLU A 54 -12.80 -1.60 -5.43
CA GLU A 54 -12.16 -0.32 -5.15
C GLU A 54 -12.84 0.74 -6.01
N SER A 55 -13.11 1.92 -5.46
CA SER A 55 -13.55 3.07 -6.26
C SER A 55 -12.35 3.61 -7.04
N ALA A 56 -12.50 3.78 -8.36
CA ALA A 56 -11.46 4.36 -9.20
C ALA A 56 -11.10 5.80 -8.77
N ALA A 57 -12.10 6.59 -8.34
CA ALA A 57 -11.89 7.93 -7.82
C ALA A 57 -11.10 7.94 -6.50
N ILE A 58 -11.43 7.03 -5.58
CA ILE A 58 -10.73 6.93 -4.27
C ILE A 58 -9.28 6.49 -4.48
N VAL A 59 -9.04 5.45 -5.30
CA VAL A 59 -7.68 4.99 -5.62
C VAL A 59 -6.83 6.12 -6.20
N LYS A 60 -7.40 6.91 -7.11
CA LYS A 60 -6.71 8.07 -7.68
C LYS A 60 -6.37 9.13 -6.63
N ALA A 61 -7.29 9.42 -5.70
CA ALA A 61 -7.06 10.39 -4.64
C ALA A 61 -5.99 9.91 -3.63
N ASP A 62 -6.05 8.63 -3.26
CA ASP A 62 -5.12 7.98 -2.35
C ASP A 62 -3.70 7.89 -2.94
N ASP A 63 -3.57 7.52 -4.21
CA ASP A 63 -2.28 7.56 -4.92
C ASP A 63 -1.72 8.99 -5.02
N GLN A 64 -2.57 10.01 -5.15
CA GLN A 64 -2.12 11.41 -5.13
C GLN A 64 -1.61 11.85 -3.75
N LEU A 65 -2.27 11.44 -2.66
CA LEU A 65 -1.79 11.70 -1.30
C LEU A 65 -0.42 11.04 -1.08
N LEU A 66 -0.29 9.77 -1.41
CA LEU A 66 0.97 9.04 -1.31
C LEU A 66 2.08 9.70 -2.14
N ARG A 67 1.78 10.11 -3.38
CA ARG A 67 2.76 10.80 -4.25
C ARG A 67 3.25 12.11 -3.65
N VAL A 68 2.35 12.94 -3.10
CA VAL A 68 2.72 14.20 -2.44
C VAL A 68 3.55 13.93 -1.17
N ALA A 69 3.25 12.82 -0.48
CA ALA A 69 4.05 12.31 0.63
C ALA A 69 5.34 11.59 0.19
N ARG A 70 5.69 11.61 -1.11
CA ARG A 70 6.88 10.95 -1.69
C ARG A 70 6.94 9.45 -1.40
N SER A 71 5.78 8.80 -1.37
CA SER A 71 5.62 7.38 -1.07
C SER A 71 4.68 6.73 -2.10
N SER A 72 4.45 5.44 -1.93
CA SER A 72 3.51 4.65 -2.72
C SER A 72 3.00 3.46 -1.92
N TRP A 73 2.02 2.73 -2.45
CA TRP A 73 1.58 1.47 -1.84
C TRP A 73 2.72 0.44 -1.75
N PHE A 74 3.72 0.57 -2.63
CA PHE A 74 4.86 -0.33 -2.74
C PHE A 74 6.04 0.10 -1.85
N ASP A 75 5.87 1.15 -1.04
CA ASP A 75 6.93 1.66 -0.16
C ASP A 75 6.77 1.11 1.27
N PRO A 76 7.66 0.22 1.75
CA PRO A 76 7.58 -0.33 3.10
C PRO A 76 8.15 0.60 4.19
N ARG A 77 8.61 1.81 3.85
CA ARG A 77 9.10 2.76 4.85
C ARG A 77 7.93 3.37 5.63
N PRO A 78 8.12 3.82 6.88
CA PRO A 78 7.08 4.50 7.63
C PRO A 78 6.57 5.75 6.89
N LEU A 79 5.25 5.91 6.81
CA LEU A 79 4.61 7.08 6.20
C LEU A 79 4.40 8.17 7.25
N ASP A 80 4.97 9.36 7.03
CA ASP A 80 4.85 10.51 7.94
C ASP A 80 4.18 11.70 7.25
N LEU A 81 2.84 11.73 7.32
CA LEU A 81 2.02 12.79 6.73
C LEU A 81 2.13 14.12 7.49
N SER A 82 2.68 14.14 8.71
CA SER A 82 2.87 15.38 9.48
C SER A 82 3.91 16.33 8.84
N ARG A 83 4.71 15.80 7.91
CA ARG A 83 5.71 16.56 7.13
C ARG A 83 5.11 17.31 5.95
N LEU A 84 3.88 17.01 5.58
CA LEU A 84 3.21 17.73 4.51
C LEU A 84 2.83 19.13 4.98
N ASP A 85 2.87 20.08 4.05
CA ASP A 85 2.28 21.40 4.29
C ASP A 85 0.79 21.24 4.69
N PRO A 86 0.31 21.91 5.75
CA PRO A 86 -1.08 21.75 6.22
C PRO A 86 -2.13 22.04 5.14
N SER A 87 -1.87 23.00 4.24
CA SER A 87 -2.79 23.31 3.13
C SER A 87 -2.76 22.23 2.06
N ALA A 88 -1.59 21.63 1.79
CA ALA A 88 -1.47 20.50 0.89
C ALA A 88 -2.22 19.27 1.43
N LEU A 89 -2.06 18.95 2.72
CA LEU A 89 -2.78 17.85 3.36
C LEU A 89 -4.30 18.09 3.33
N ARG A 90 -4.77 19.30 3.69
CA ARG A 90 -6.19 19.66 3.59
C ARG A 90 -6.73 19.47 2.17
N SER A 91 -6.00 19.98 1.16
CA SER A 91 -6.38 19.79 -0.23
C SER A 91 -6.46 18.31 -0.64
N ARG A 92 -5.62 17.43 -0.07
CA ARG A 92 -5.72 15.99 -0.32
C ARG A 92 -6.93 15.35 0.36
N LYS A 93 -7.23 15.75 1.60
CA LYS A 93 -8.45 15.32 2.31
C LYS A 93 -9.71 15.72 1.55
N ASP A 94 -9.76 16.95 1.03
CA ASP A 94 -10.89 17.41 0.20
C ASP A 94 -11.08 16.51 -1.03
N ARG A 95 -9.98 16.10 -1.70
CA ARG A 95 -10.05 15.18 -2.86
C ARG A 95 -10.51 13.78 -2.48
N ILE A 96 -10.10 13.26 -1.32
CA ILE A 96 -10.60 11.98 -0.80
C ILE A 96 -12.10 12.07 -0.53
N TRP A 97 -12.57 13.17 0.07
CA TRP A 97 -13.99 13.38 0.32
C TRP A 97 -14.81 13.51 -0.97
N GLU A 98 -14.33 14.29 -1.95
CA GLU A 98 -14.96 14.38 -3.27
C GLU A 98 -15.12 12.99 -3.91
N ALA A 99 -14.07 12.16 -3.83
CA ALA A 99 -14.10 10.79 -4.35
C ALA A 99 -15.10 9.90 -3.59
N VAL A 100 -15.14 9.96 -2.26
CA VAL A 100 -16.12 9.22 -1.45
C VAL A 100 -17.55 9.65 -1.78
N THR A 101 -17.78 10.96 -1.90
CA THR A 101 -19.11 11.51 -2.24
C THR A 101 -19.54 11.07 -3.63
N ALA A 102 -18.64 11.11 -4.62
CA ALA A 102 -18.92 10.65 -5.97
C ALA A 102 -19.22 9.15 -6.02
N ALA A 103 -18.45 8.33 -5.29
CA ALA A 103 -18.58 6.88 -5.32
C ALA A 103 -19.86 6.36 -4.61
N PHE A 104 -20.25 7.00 -3.50
CA PHE A 104 -21.30 6.49 -2.60
C PHE A 104 -22.53 7.38 -2.46
N GLY A 105 -22.52 8.62 -2.98
CA GLY A 105 -23.64 9.55 -2.90
C GLY A 105 -24.07 9.82 -1.46
N GLU A 106 -25.37 9.64 -1.18
CA GLU A 106 -25.98 9.81 0.16
C GLU A 106 -26.19 8.49 0.92
N ALA A 107 -25.47 7.42 0.55
CA ALA A 107 -25.62 6.13 1.21
C ALA A 107 -25.43 6.24 2.74
N PRO A 108 -26.36 5.69 3.55
CA PRO A 108 -26.28 5.76 5.01
C PRO A 108 -25.19 4.83 5.57
N LEU A 109 -24.85 3.77 4.84
CA LEU A 109 -23.80 2.81 5.19
C LEU A 109 -22.96 2.52 3.94
N MET A 110 -21.64 2.69 4.05
CA MET A 110 -20.69 2.56 2.94
C MET A 110 -19.61 1.54 3.28
N ALA A 111 -19.23 0.68 2.34
CA ALA A 111 -18.02 -0.14 2.46
C ALA A 111 -16.91 0.51 1.63
N VAL A 112 -16.03 1.26 2.29
CA VAL A 112 -14.89 1.95 1.66
C VAL A 112 -13.70 1.01 1.66
N LYS A 113 -13.22 0.66 0.47
CA LYS A 113 -12.12 -0.28 0.30
C LYS A 113 -11.06 0.31 -0.63
N ASP A 114 -9.87 0.52 -0.08
CA ASP A 114 -8.60 0.63 -0.81
C ASP A 114 -7.50 0.13 0.13
N PRO A 115 -6.73 -0.93 -0.22
CA PRO A 115 -5.64 -1.42 0.62
C PRO A 115 -4.59 -0.36 1.00
N ARG A 116 -4.43 0.70 0.20
CA ARG A 116 -3.54 1.83 0.49
C ARG A 116 -3.90 2.55 1.78
N GLN A 117 -5.19 2.64 2.09
CA GLN A 117 -5.68 3.36 3.26
C GLN A 117 -5.19 2.75 4.57
N CYS A 118 -4.75 1.49 4.58
CA CYS A 118 -4.02 0.91 5.70
C CYS A 118 -2.86 1.79 6.18
N ARG A 119 -2.21 2.51 5.25
CA ARG A 119 -1.05 3.35 5.52
C ARG A 119 -1.37 4.68 6.18
N PHE A 120 -2.63 5.15 6.08
CA PHE A 120 -3.05 6.48 6.52
C PHE A 120 -4.50 6.52 7.02
N VAL A 121 -4.94 5.46 7.70
CA VAL A 121 -6.27 5.35 8.33
C VAL A 121 -6.63 6.61 9.14
N PRO A 122 -5.74 7.23 9.96
CA PRO A 122 -6.10 8.43 10.70
C PRO A 122 -6.56 9.58 9.81
N THR A 123 -5.91 9.79 8.66
CA THR A 123 -6.28 10.82 7.69
C THR A 123 -7.64 10.55 7.06
N VAL A 124 -7.94 9.30 6.73
CA VAL A 124 -9.26 8.91 6.18
C VAL A 124 -10.35 9.13 7.23
N VAL A 125 -10.13 8.67 8.47
CA VAL A 125 -11.08 8.82 9.58
C VAL A 125 -11.35 10.30 9.88
N GLU A 126 -10.30 11.12 9.95
CA GLU A 126 -10.43 12.56 10.18
C GLU A 126 -11.22 13.24 9.05
N THR A 127 -10.92 12.91 7.79
CA THR A 127 -11.65 13.42 6.61
C THR A 127 -13.14 13.08 6.68
N LEU A 128 -13.47 11.83 7.02
CA LEU A 128 -14.86 11.39 7.15
C LEU A 128 -15.58 12.08 8.31
N ALA A 129 -14.90 12.24 9.45
CA ALA A 129 -15.45 12.90 10.62
C ALA A 129 -15.74 14.39 10.39
N GLU A 130 -14.87 15.10 9.67
CA GLU A 130 -15.07 16.51 9.26
C GLU A 130 -16.34 16.71 8.42
N HIS A 131 -16.80 15.64 7.75
CA HIS A 131 -18.02 15.64 6.95
C HIS A 131 -19.20 14.89 7.60
N GLY A 132 -19.13 14.63 8.91
CA GLY A 132 -20.22 14.03 9.67
C GLY A 132 -20.46 12.54 9.37
N VAL A 133 -19.44 11.84 8.86
CA VAL A 133 -19.46 10.39 8.61
C VAL A 133 -18.70 9.67 9.71
N ALA A 134 -19.38 8.79 10.46
CA ALA A 134 -18.76 7.96 11.47
C ALA A 134 -17.95 6.82 10.82
N SER A 135 -16.75 6.54 11.32
CA SER A 135 -15.90 5.48 10.81
C SER A 135 -15.98 4.21 11.67
N ARG A 136 -16.06 3.06 10.99
CA ARG A 136 -15.91 1.70 11.54
C ARG A 136 -14.86 0.97 10.71
N ALA A 137 -14.30 -0.14 11.20
CA ALA A 137 -13.26 -0.85 10.47
C ALA A 137 -13.44 -2.36 10.45
N VAL A 138 -12.98 -3.01 9.38
CA VAL A 138 -12.79 -4.45 9.35
C VAL A 138 -11.39 -4.75 8.87
N LEU A 139 -10.63 -5.52 9.66
CA LEU A 139 -9.32 -6.01 9.26
C LEU A 139 -9.45 -7.38 8.62
N MET A 140 -8.99 -7.49 7.38
CA MET A 140 -8.96 -8.73 6.61
C MET A 140 -7.60 -9.42 6.78
N LEU A 141 -7.58 -10.56 7.46
CA LEU A 141 -6.39 -11.35 7.69
C LEU A 141 -6.29 -12.49 6.69
N ARG A 142 -5.10 -12.70 6.15
CA ARG A 142 -4.75 -13.87 5.36
C ARG A 142 -3.33 -14.28 5.70
N SER A 143 -3.03 -15.58 5.54
CA SER A 143 -1.69 -16.13 5.66
C SER A 143 -0.65 -15.21 5.00
N PRO A 144 0.33 -14.67 5.75
CA PRO A 144 1.33 -13.76 5.19
C PRO A 144 2.12 -14.42 4.07
N GLN A 145 2.33 -15.75 4.14
CA GLN A 145 3.00 -16.52 3.09
C GLN A 145 2.18 -16.53 1.80
N ALA A 146 0.86 -16.73 1.89
CA ALA A 146 -0.02 -16.70 0.73
C ALA A 146 -0.09 -15.30 0.09
N VAL A 147 -0.13 -14.25 0.92
CA VAL A 147 -0.12 -12.86 0.44
C VAL A 147 1.21 -12.54 -0.24
N ALA A 148 2.34 -12.82 0.44
CA ALA A 148 3.67 -12.54 -0.07
C ALA A 148 3.95 -13.29 -1.38
N ARG A 149 3.57 -14.58 -1.47
CA ARG A 149 3.68 -15.35 -2.73
C ARG A 149 2.86 -14.74 -3.85
N SER A 150 1.64 -14.28 -3.57
CA SER A 150 0.80 -13.63 -4.59
C SER A 150 1.38 -12.30 -5.05
N ILE A 151 1.98 -11.52 -4.16
CA ILE A 151 2.64 -10.25 -4.50
C ILE A 151 3.91 -10.52 -5.31
N ALA A 152 4.78 -11.41 -4.83
CA ALA A 152 6.00 -11.79 -5.53
C ALA A 152 5.72 -12.30 -6.95
N SER A 153 4.70 -13.15 -7.12
CA SER A 153 4.30 -13.66 -8.42
C SER A 153 3.73 -12.60 -9.36
N ARG A 154 3.02 -11.58 -8.83
CA ARG A 154 2.39 -10.53 -9.63
C ARG A 154 3.36 -9.40 -9.99
N ASP A 155 4.13 -8.95 -9.00
CA ASP A 155 4.92 -7.72 -9.06
C ASP A 155 6.44 -7.98 -9.15
N GLY A 156 6.85 -9.25 -9.26
CA GLY A 156 8.26 -9.66 -9.39
C GLY A 156 9.10 -9.26 -8.18
N THR A 157 8.53 -9.31 -6.97
CA THR A 157 9.25 -8.92 -5.74
C THR A 157 10.01 -10.08 -5.14
N THR A 158 11.07 -9.79 -4.39
CA THR A 158 11.67 -10.74 -3.48
C THR A 158 10.66 -11.15 -2.38
N PRO A 159 10.77 -12.38 -1.83
CA PRO A 159 9.91 -12.81 -0.73
C PRO A 159 10.04 -11.94 0.53
N ALA A 160 11.25 -11.52 0.89
CA ALA A 160 11.49 -10.69 2.07
C ALA A 160 10.78 -9.34 1.95
N PHE A 161 10.87 -8.70 0.78
CA PHE A 161 10.21 -7.42 0.51
C PHE A 161 8.68 -7.54 0.57
N ALA A 162 8.10 -8.60 -0.03
CA ALA A 162 6.65 -8.82 0.03
C ALA A 162 6.13 -9.00 1.47
N HIS A 163 6.89 -9.70 2.33
CA HIS A 163 6.54 -9.85 3.75
C HIS A 163 6.70 -8.53 4.51
N LEU A 164 7.71 -7.72 4.17
CA LEU A 164 7.87 -6.40 4.77
C LEU A 164 6.71 -5.46 4.39
N LEU A 165 6.24 -5.49 3.14
CA LEU A 165 5.03 -4.77 2.73
C LEU A 165 3.80 -5.24 3.53
N TRP A 166 3.62 -6.55 3.67
CA TRP A 166 2.53 -7.11 4.47
C TRP A 166 2.58 -6.62 5.92
N LEU A 167 3.75 -6.70 6.57
CA LEU A 167 3.95 -6.21 7.93
C LEU A 167 3.52 -4.75 8.04
N ARG A 168 4.02 -3.88 7.16
CA ARG A 168 3.73 -2.43 7.24
C ARG A 168 2.25 -2.12 7.10
N HIS A 169 1.57 -2.71 6.12
CA HIS A 169 0.14 -2.47 5.92
C HIS A 169 -0.70 -3.00 7.09
N MET A 170 -0.38 -4.20 7.59
CA MET A 170 -1.18 -4.81 8.65
C MET A 170 -0.95 -4.14 10.01
N ILE A 171 0.30 -3.80 10.35
CA ILE A 171 0.65 -3.11 11.60
C ILE A 171 -0.02 -1.73 11.66
N GLU A 172 0.09 -0.94 10.59
CA GLU A 172 -0.46 0.41 10.56
C GLU A 172 -2.00 0.40 10.59
N ALA A 173 -2.63 -0.50 9.84
CA ALA A 173 -4.08 -0.69 9.90
C ALA A 173 -4.57 -1.13 11.28
N GLU A 174 -3.86 -2.06 11.94
CA GLU A 174 -4.21 -2.53 13.27
C GLU A 174 -4.06 -1.40 14.29
N ARG A 175 -2.88 -0.78 14.41
CA ARG A 175 -2.65 0.30 15.37
C ARG A 175 -3.65 1.45 15.21
N ALA A 176 -3.86 1.92 13.98
CA ALA A 176 -4.68 3.09 13.72
C ALA A 176 -6.19 2.85 13.85
N SER A 177 -6.65 1.60 13.83
CA SER A 177 -8.07 1.27 13.96
C SER A 177 -8.55 1.00 15.38
N ARG A 178 -7.65 0.92 16.38
CA ARG A 178 -7.98 0.54 17.78
C ARG A 178 -9.04 1.42 18.45
N GLY A 179 -9.16 2.69 18.03
CA GLY A 179 -10.16 3.63 18.52
C GLY A 179 -11.52 3.54 17.82
N LEU A 180 -11.65 2.70 16.80
CA LEU A 180 -12.87 2.52 16.03
C LEU A 180 -13.63 1.28 16.51
N MET A 181 -14.94 1.28 16.29
CA MET A 181 -15.70 0.03 16.33
C MET A 181 -15.19 -0.86 15.18
N ARG A 182 -14.57 -1.99 15.51
CA ARG A 182 -13.90 -2.84 14.53
C ARG A 182 -14.16 -4.33 14.71
N ALA A 183 -13.92 -5.09 13.64
CA ALA A 183 -13.86 -6.55 13.65
C ALA A 183 -12.62 -7.02 12.88
N VAL A 184 -12.16 -8.23 13.20
CA VAL A 184 -11.05 -8.90 12.50
C VAL A 184 -11.57 -10.20 11.90
N ILE A 185 -11.39 -10.39 10.60
CA ILE A 185 -11.92 -11.53 9.84
C ILE A 185 -10.78 -12.24 9.14
N GLY A 186 -10.63 -13.55 9.38
CA GLY A 186 -9.71 -14.41 8.65
C GLY A 186 -10.29 -14.85 7.31
N PHE A 187 -9.53 -14.73 6.22
CA PHE A 187 -9.94 -15.10 4.87
C PHE A 187 -10.35 -16.57 4.77
N ASP A 188 -9.49 -17.48 5.24
CA ASP A 188 -9.77 -18.91 5.13
C ASP A 188 -10.95 -19.33 6.02
N ALA A 189 -11.07 -18.73 7.21
CA ALA A 189 -12.21 -18.93 8.10
C ALA A 189 -13.52 -18.41 7.46
N MET A 190 -13.49 -17.23 6.84
CA MET A 190 -14.63 -16.65 6.13
C MET A 190 -15.07 -17.50 4.93
N LEU A 191 -14.12 -18.08 4.18
CA LEU A 191 -14.46 -19.01 3.11
C LEU A 191 -15.06 -20.31 3.65
N ALA A 192 -14.56 -20.83 4.78
CA ALA A 192 -15.10 -22.05 5.39
C ALA A 192 -16.52 -21.86 5.93
N ASP A 193 -16.74 -20.75 6.64
CA ASP A 193 -18.02 -20.42 7.24
C ASP A 193 -18.28 -18.91 7.16
N TRP A 194 -18.85 -18.50 6.03
CA TRP A 194 -19.23 -17.11 5.83
C TRP A 194 -20.30 -16.65 6.82
N ARG A 195 -21.09 -17.55 7.41
CA ARG A 195 -22.13 -17.18 8.39
C ARG A 195 -21.50 -16.74 9.70
N ASP A 196 -20.40 -17.35 10.12
CA ASP A 196 -19.62 -16.86 11.26
C ASP A 196 -19.03 -15.47 11.00
N ALA A 197 -18.43 -15.28 9.82
CA ALA A 197 -17.93 -13.98 9.42
C ALA A 197 -19.06 -12.93 9.39
N ALA A 198 -20.22 -13.25 8.80
CA ALA A 198 -21.37 -12.36 8.77
C ALA A 198 -21.84 -11.98 10.18
N ARG A 199 -21.99 -12.95 11.10
CA ARG A 199 -22.36 -12.68 12.50
C ARG A 199 -21.42 -11.68 13.18
N ARG A 200 -20.12 -11.76 12.91
CA ARG A 200 -19.10 -10.82 13.43
C ARG A 200 -19.18 -9.43 12.80
N LEU A 201 -19.69 -9.32 11.58
CA LEU A 201 -19.85 -8.07 10.83
C LEU A 201 -21.18 -7.36 11.12
N LEU A 202 -22.21 -8.07 11.61
CA LEU A 202 -23.52 -7.48 11.93
C LEU A 202 -23.44 -6.29 12.89
N PRO A 203 -22.63 -6.29 13.96
CA PRO A 203 -22.48 -5.10 14.81
C PRO A 203 -21.98 -3.87 14.05
N LEU A 204 -21.17 -4.05 13.00
CA LEU A 204 -20.63 -2.96 12.20
C LEU A 204 -21.59 -2.45 11.13
N THR A 205 -22.53 -3.27 10.68
CA THR A 205 -23.50 -2.90 9.63
C THR A 205 -24.84 -2.47 10.22
N GLY A 206 -25.23 -3.02 11.37
CA GLY A 206 -26.59 -2.93 11.89
C GLY A 206 -27.62 -3.69 11.03
N GLY A 207 -27.16 -4.53 10.10
CA GLY A 207 -28.00 -5.33 9.23
C GLY A 207 -28.56 -6.59 9.92
N ALA A 208 -29.15 -7.48 9.11
CA ALA A 208 -29.65 -8.78 9.55
C ALA A 208 -28.89 -9.92 8.86
N MET A 209 -28.96 -11.13 9.43
CA MET A 209 -28.40 -12.30 8.76
C MET A 209 -29.09 -12.54 7.41
N PRO A 210 -28.33 -12.74 6.31
CA PRO A 210 -28.91 -13.08 5.02
C PRO A 210 -29.59 -14.44 5.02
N GLU A 211 -30.75 -14.53 4.38
CA GLU A 211 -31.56 -15.74 4.23
C GLU A 211 -31.93 -15.99 2.76
N GLY A 212 -32.52 -17.16 2.48
CA GLY A 212 -33.06 -17.50 1.16
C GLY A 212 -32.05 -17.36 0.01
N LEU A 213 -32.47 -16.68 -1.06
CA LEU A 213 -31.66 -16.49 -2.27
C LEU A 213 -30.36 -15.71 -2.01
N THR A 214 -30.38 -14.75 -1.10
CA THR A 214 -29.17 -13.98 -0.75
C THR A 214 -28.14 -14.87 -0.07
N ALA A 215 -28.57 -15.72 0.88
CA ALA A 215 -27.68 -16.69 1.52
C ALA A 215 -27.09 -17.70 0.51
N ALA A 216 -27.89 -18.15 -0.46
CA ALA A 216 -27.41 -19.02 -1.54
C ALA A 216 -26.38 -18.30 -2.44
N ALA A 217 -26.63 -17.04 -2.79
CA ALA A 217 -25.71 -16.22 -3.60
C ALA A 217 -24.36 -15.98 -2.89
N ILE A 218 -24.38 -15.74 -1.58
CA ILE A 218 -23.15 -15.60 -0.79
C ILE A 218 -22.38 -16.92 -0.77
N GLY A 219 -23.06 -18.05 -0.52
CA GLY A 219 -22.44 -19.36 -0.52
C GLY A 219 -21.77 -19.72 -1.85
N ALA A 220 -22.43 -19.43 -2.97
CA ALA A 220 -21.85 -19.63 -4.30
C ALA A 220 -20.66 -18.69 -4.59
N PHE A 221 -20.71 -17.46 -4.08
CA PHE A 221 -19.61 -16.50 -4.25
C PHE A 221 -18.37 -16.87 -3.41
N LEU A 222 -18.55 -17.27 -2.15
CA LEU A 222 -17.48 -17.59 -1.19
C LEU A 222 -17.12 -19.08 -1.17
N ASP A 223 -17.24 -19.77 -2.30
CA ASP A 223 -17.02 -21.22 -2.39
C ASP A 223 -15.64 -21.65 -1.83
N PRO A 224 -15.58 -22.51 -0.80
CA PRO A 224 -14.34 -23.06 -0.25
C PRO A 224 -13.42 -23.73 -1.27
N ALA A 225 -13.97 -24.23 -2.39
CA ALA A 225 -13.20 -24.84 -3.48
C ALA A 225 -12.23 -23.85 -4.18
N LEU A 226 -12.40 -22.55 -3.92
CA LEU A 226 -11.53 -21.47 -4.42
C LEU A 226 -10.30 -21.24 -3.55
N ARG A 227 -10.12 -22.05 -2.49
CA ARG A 227 -8.87 -22.06 -1.71
C ARG A 227 -7.74 -22.55 -2.61
N HIS A 228 -6.86 -21.64 -3.01
CA HIS A 228 -5.56 -22.03 -3.55
C HIS A 228 -4.75 -22.67 -2.43
N HIS A 229 -4.64 -24.00 -2.44
CA HIS A 229 -3.85 -24.77 -1.50
C HIS A 229 -2.43 -24.21 -1.38
N GLY A 230 -1.95 -24.00 -0.14
CA GLY A 230 -0.52 -23.89 0.11
C GLY A 230 -0.14 -23.03 1.31
N ASP A 231 -0.54 -23.43 2.52
CA ASP A 231 0.21 -23.15 3.74
C ASP A 231 1.54 -23.95 3.69
N ALA A 232 2.41 -23.54 2.78
CA ALA A 232 3.81 -23.84 2.93
C ALA A 232 4.31 -22.90 4.03
N ARG A 233 5.05 -23.46 5.00
CA ARG A 233 5.90 -22.69 5.92
C ARG A 233 6.65 -21.62 5.13
N SER A 234 7.03 -20.51 5.76
CA SER A 234 7.89 -19.46 5.20
C SER A 234 9.21 -20.01 4.64
N ALA A 235 9.18 -20.71 3.51
CA ALA A 235 10.34 -21.28 2.87
C ALA A 235 11.16 -20.10 2.34
N GLY A 236 12.34 -19.90 2.92
CA GLY A 236 13.30 -18.88 2.49
C GLY A 236 13.22 -17.52 3.19
N LEU A 237 12.48 -17.36 4.29
CA LEU A 237 12.60 -16.16 5.14
C LEU A 237 13.68 -16.35 6.20
N GLU A 238 14.64 -15.43 6.24
CA GLU A 238 15.69 -15.42 7.25
C GLU A 238 15.25 -14.73 8.56
N GLN A 239 15.95 -15.02 9.65
CA GLN A 239 15.79 -14.29 10.91
C GLN A 239 16.52 -12.93 10.82
N PRO A 240 16.01 -11.87 11.47
CA PRO A 240 14.88 -11.85 12.41
C PRO A 240 13.50 -11.69 11.77
N LEU A 241 13.42 -11.46 10.44
CA LEU A 241 12.16 -11.15 9.75
C LEU A 241 11.11 -12.28 9.91
N ALA A 242 11.53 -13.54 9.77
CA ALA A 242 10.63 -14.69 9.91
C ALA A 242 9.90 -14.70 11.27
N GLY A 243 10.64 -14.46 12.36
CA GLY A 243 10.06 -14.41 13.71
C GLY A 243 9.11 -13.23 13.91
N ILE A 244 9.40 -12.06 13.32
CA ILE A 244 8.53 -10.89 13.38
C ILE A 244 7.22 -11.13 12.62
N VAL A 245 7.31 -11.65 11.38
CA VAL A 245 6.13 -11.99 10.56
C VAL A 245 5.22 -12.97 11.30
N GLN A 246 5.80 -14.01 11.89
CA GLN A 246 5.04 -15.00 12.63
C GLN A 246 4.38 -14.39 13.87
N ALA A 247 5.12 -13.62 14.68
CA ALA A 247 4.58 -13.00 15.89
C ALA A 247 3.45 -12.02 15.58
N VAL A 248 3.57 -11.21 14.52
CA VAL A 248 2.50 -10.31 14.08
C VAL A 248 1.29 -11.10 13.59
N ARG A 249 1.49 -12.15 12.80
CA ARG A 249 0.40 -13.01 12.33
C ARG A 249 -0.37 -13.62 13.51
N ASP A 250 0.34 -14.25 14.44
CA ASP A 250 -0.27 -14.95 15.58
C ASP A 250 -1.02 -13.95 16.48
N GLY A 251 -0.45 -12.75 16.71
CA GLY A 251 -1.13 -11.68 17.43
C GLY A 251 -2.38 -11.15 16.73
N LEU A 252 -2.34 -10.97 15.40
CA LEU A 252 -3.52 -10.58 14.63
C LEU A 252 -4.60 -11.69 14.63
N GLU A 253 -4.20 -12.96 14.54
CA GLU A 253 -5.13 -14.09 14.65
C GLU A 253 -5.80 -14.15 16.04
N ALA A 254 -5.07 -13.82 17.11
CA ALA A 254 -5.64 -13.72 18.45
C ALA A 254 -6.75 -12.64 18.55
N LEU A 255 -6.60 -11.52 17.82
CA LEU A 255 -7.63 -10.46 17.77
C LEU A 255 -8.96 -10.93 17.15
N VAL A 256 -8.95 -12.00 16.33
CA VAL A 256 -10.20 -12.59 15.81
C VAL A 256 -11.04 -13.14 16.96
N GLY A 257 -10.40 -13.75 17.95
CA GLY A 257 -11.09 -14.26 19.14
C GLY A 257 -11.43 -13.15 20.14
N ARG A 258 -10.42 -12.34 20.49
CA ARG A 258 -10.52 -11.37 21.58
C ARG A 258 -9.67 -10.14 21.28
N ASP A 259 -10.32 -9.00 21.06
CA ASP A 259 -9.65 -7.72 20.83
C ASP A 259 -9.61 -6.88 22.11
N ASP A 260 -8.65 -7.20 22.98
CA ASP A 260 -8.48 -6.57 24.29
C ASP A 260 -7.07 -6.01 24.53
N ALA A 261 -6.88 -5.37 25.69
CA ALA A 261 -5.62 -4.70 26.03
C ALA A 261 -4.41 -5.65 26.07
N GLU A 262 -4.59 -6.88 26.56
CA GLU A 262 -3.53 -7.89 26.64
C GLU A 262 -3.06 -8.32 25.24
N THR A 263 -4.01 -8.63 24.35
CA THR A 263 -3.69 -9.05 22.97
C THR A 263 -3.01 -7.92 22.19
N ARG A 264 -3.45 -6.67 22.40
CA ARG A 264 -2.83 -5.48 21.79
C ARG A 264 -1.43 -5.20 22.34
N ALA A 265 -1.18 -5.43 23.63
CA ALA A 265 0.13 -5.23 24.24
C ALA A 265 1.19 -6.18 23.65
N ALA A 266 0.84 -7.46 23.44
CA ALA A 266 1.73 -8.43 22.79
C ALA A 266 2.09 -8.03 21.34
N LEU A 267 1.11 -7.48 20.61
CA LEU A 267 1.35 -6.90 19.28
C LEU A 267 2.28 -5.67 19.37
N ASP A 268 2.06 -4.78 20.34
CA ASP A 268 2.90 -3.58 20.52
C ASP A 268 4.36 -3.91 20.81
N GLU A 269 4.63 -4.95 21.60
CA GLU A 269 5.99 -5.46 21.83
C GLU A 269 6.64 -5.93 20.52
N THR A 270 5.89 -6.68 19.71
CA THR A 270 6.38 -7.17 18.40
C THR A 270 6.63 -6.02 17.43
N TYR A 271 5.73 -5.03 17.40
CA TYR A 271 5.88 -3.85 16.55
C TYR A 271 7.08 -3.01 17.00
N ALA A 272 7.27 -2.80 18.30
CA ALA A 272 8.42 -2.09 18.84
C ALA A 272 9.75 -2.78 18.49
N ARG A 273 9.76 -4.12 18.44
CA ARG A 273 10.93 -4.89 17.97
C ARG A 273 11.25 -4.61 16.49
N LEU A 274 10.24 -4.52 15.63
CA LEU A 274 10.44 -4.15 14.21
C LEU A 274 10.93 -2.70 14.09
N ASP A 275 10.32 -1.77 14.82
CA ASP A 275 10.66 -0.35 14.79
C ASP A 275 12.09 -0.09 15.35
N ALA A 276 12.58 -0.95 16.26
CA ALA A 276 13.95 -0.93 16.75
C ALA A 276 14.99 -1.49 15.77
N MET A 277 14.57 -2.05 14.63
CA MET A 277 15.43 -2.61 13.59
C MET A 277 15.26 -1.89 12.24
N PRO A 278 15.54 -0.57 12.14
CA PRO A 278 15.41 0.15 10.88
C PRO A 278 16.32 -0.43 9.79
N TRP A 279 17.51 -0.93 10.18
CA TRP A 279 18.46 -1.61 9.30
C TRP A 279 17.87 -2.82 8.58
N LEU A 280 16.93 -3.55 9.21
CA LEU A 280 16.31 -4.73 8.61
C LEU A 280 15.47 -4.34 7.39
N ALA A 281 14.67 -3.28 7.54
CA ALA A 281 13.87 -2.76 6.44
C ALA A 281 14.77 -2.22 5.33
N ASP A 282 15.82 -1.48 5.69
CA ASP A 282 16.78 -0.93 4.74
C ASP A 282 17.44 -2.07 3.94
N ASP A 283 18.01 -3.09 4.58
CA ASP A 283 18.69 -4.20 3.88
C ASP A 283 17.76 -4.92 2.89
N ILE A 284 16.50 -5.17 3.29
CA ILE A 284 15.48 -5.78 2.43
C ILE A 284 15.15 -4.89 1.23
N ILE A 285 15.04 -3.57 1.44
CA ILE A 285 14.80 -2.61 0.36
C ILE A 285 15.97 -2.58 -0.62
N HIS A 286 17.21 -2.57 -0.12
CA HIS A 286 18.40 -2.60 -0.98
C HIS A 286 18.48 -3.91 -1.78
N ASP A 287 18.15 -5.05 -1.17
CA ASP A 287 18.11 -6.33 -1.86
C ASP A 287 17.04 -6.35 -2.97
N GLU A 288 15.85 -5.83 -2.70
CA GLU A 288 14.78 -5.68 -3.68
C GLU A 288 15.20 -4.80 -4.88
N LEU A 289 15.85 -3.67 -4.61
CA LEU A 289 16.34 -2.78 -5.67
C LEU A 289 17.36 -3.48 -6.57
N ARG A 290 18.28 -4.26 -5.99
CA ARG A 290 19.23 -5.08 -6.75
C ARG A 290 18.51 -6.14 -7.59
N HIS A 291 17.54 -6.85 -7.01
CA HIS A 291 16.76 -7.88 -7.70
C HIS A 291 16.05 -7.32 -8.95
N ARG A 292 15.35 -6.18 -8.80
CA ARG A 292 14.63 -5.53 -9.89
C ARG A 292 15.54 -5.12 -11.04
N ARG A 293 16.74 -4.65 -10.72
CA ARG A 293 17.73 -4.29 -11.73
C ARG A 293 18.18 -5.49 -12.55
N THR A 294 18.53 -6.61 -11.91
CA THR A 294 18.95 -7.83 -12.61
C THR A 294 17.84 -8.39 -13.49
N ALA A 295 16.59 -8.42 -12.97
CA ALA A 295 15.43 -8.86 -13.74
C ALA A 295 15.14 -7.97 -14.96
N SER A 296 15.41 -6.66 -14.87
CA SER A 296 15.26 -5.72 -15.99
C SER A 296 16.33 -5.91 -17.08
N VAL A 297 17.55 -6.33 -16.70
CA VAL A 297 18.65 -6.64 -17.64
C VAL A 297 18.42 -7.97 -18.36
N GLU A 298 17.82 -8.97 -17.70
CA GLU A 298 17.49 -10.27 -18.31
C GLU A 298 16.24 -10.24 -19.21
N ALA A 299 15.39 -9.23 -19.07
CA ALA A 299 14.14 -9.08 -19.83
C ALA A 299 14.32 -8.37 -21.18
N GLU A 300 15.49 -7.79 -21.49
CA GLU A 300 15.78 -7.34 -22.86
C GLU A 300 16.14 -8.56 -23.73
N PRO A 301 15.34 -8.90 -24.77
CA PRO A 301 15.82 -9.83 -25.78
C PRO A 301 17.01 -9.17 -26.46
N VAL A 302 18.06 -9.94 -26.72
CA VAL A 302 19.22 -9.55 -27.54
C VAL A 302 18.70 -8.98 -28.87
N ALA A 303 18.49 -7.66 -28.90
CA ALA A 303 18.08 -6.95 -30.09
C ALA A 303 19.29 -6.92 -31.01
N ALA A 304 19.05 -7.37 -32.23
CA ALA A 304 20.01 -7.44 -33.32
C ALA A 304 20.84 -6.15 -33.44
N GLU A 305 22.07 -6.32 -33.93
CA GLU A 305 23.03 -5.25 -34.25
C GLU A 305 22.32 -3.96 -34.71
N PRO A 306 22.57 -2.82 -34.04
CA PRO A 306 21.88 -1.59 -34.37
C PRO A 306 22.28 -1.14 -35.78
N GLN A 307 21.31 -1.13 -36.69
CA GLN A 307 21.45 -0.41 -37.96
C GLN A 307 21.57 1.09 -37.67
N PRO A 308 22.47 1.82 -38.36
CA PRO A 308 22.73 3.21 -38.07
C PRO A 308 21.55 4.06 -38.54
N VAL A 309 20.70 4.48 -37.61
CA VAL A 309 19.71 5.52 -37.85
C VAL A 309 20.40 6.88 -37.70
N SER A 310 20.51 7.62 -38.81
CA SER A 310 21.08 8.97 -38.85
C SER A 310 20.19 9.95 -38.08
N VAL A 311 20.58 10.29 -36.85
CA VAL A 311 19.99 11.39 -36.07
C VAL A 311 20.79 12.67 -36.32
N ALA A 312 20.10 13.74 -36.73
CA ALA A 312 20.70 15.06 -36.93
C ALA A 312 21.41 15.58 -35.66
N PRO A 313 22.47 16.41 -35.77
CA PRO A 313 23.28 16.80 -34.62
C PRO A 313 22.49 17.69 -33.67
N ARG A 314 22.27 17.19 -32.45
CA ARG A 314 21.78 17.98 -31.31
C ARG A 314 22.95 18.81 -30.74
N PRO A 315 22.69 20.00 -30.16
CA PRO A 315 23.75 20.84 -29.61
C PRO A 315 24.59 20.07 -28.59
N SER A 316 25.89 19.97 -28.86
CA SER A 316 26.88 19.34 -27.99
C SER A 316 27.03 20.17 -26.72
N MET A 317 26.46 19.70 -25.62
CA MET A 317 26.85 20.15 -24.29
C MET A 317 28.29 19.70 -23.99
N PRO A 318 29.04 20.43 -23.15
CA PRO A 318 30.41 20.06 -22.79
C PRO A 318 30.43 18.65 -22.21
N ALA A 319 31.47 17.88 -22.55
CA ALA A 319 31.67 16.54 -22.03
C ALA A 319 31.62 16.56 -20.47
N PRO A 320 30.99 15.56 -19.83
CA PRO A 320 30.91 15.49 -18.38
C PRO A 320 32.30 15.58 -17.77
N THR A 321 32.44 16.31 -16.67
CA THR A 321 33.73 16.38 -15.97
C THR A 321 34.14 14.98 -15.47
N PRO A 322 35.44 14.69 -15.28
CA PRO A 322 35.87 13.39 -14.75
C PRO A 322 35.19 13.01 -13.42
N GLU A 323 34.94 14.00 -12.56
CA GLU A 323 34.22 13.85 -11.29
C GLU A 323 32.73 13.52 -11.49
N GLN A 324 32.07 14.12 -12.49
CA GLN A 324 30.71 13.77 -12.86
C GLN A 324 30.63 12.36 -13.45
N ALA A 325 31.59 11.97 -14.31
CA ALA A 325 31.65 10.63 -14.87
C ALA A 325 31.87 9.55 -13.79
N GLU A 326 32.72 9.83 -12.79
CA GLU A 326 32.94 8.95 -11.64
C GLU A 326 31.69 8.87 -10.75
N ALA A 327 31.01 9.98 -10.48
CA ALA A 327 29.74 9.98 -9.73
C ALA A 327 28.62 9.22 -10.45
N VAL A 328 28.51 9.37 -11.78
CA VAL A 328 27.59 8.59 -12.61
C VAL A 328 27.92 7.10 -12.48
N ALA A 329 29.20 6.72 -12.60
CA ALA A 329 29.64 5.34 -12.45
C ALA A 329 29.35 4.78 -11.05
N MET A 330 29.55 5.57 -9.99
CA MET A 330 29.23 5.18 -8.61
C MET A 330 27.74 4.99 -8.39
N ILE A 331 26.89 5.90 -8.88
CA ILE A 331 25.43 5.77 -8.76
C ILE A 331 24.96 4.53 -9.52
N ARG A 332 25.47 4.33 -10.74
CA ARG A 332 25.21 3.12 -11.52
C ARG A 332 25.72 1.88 -10.80
N ALA A 333 26.89 1.92 -10.16
CA ALA A 333 27.41 0.77 -9.41
C ALA A 333 26.60 0.49 -8.13
N SER A 334 26.00 1.51 -7.51
CA SER A 334 25.20 1.37 -6.29
C SER A 334 23.91 0.57 -6.48
N GLY A 335 23.37 0.56 -7.71
CA GLY A 335 22.09 -0.09 -8.01
C GLY A 335 20.87 0.62 -7.43
N MET A 336 21.04 1.84 -6.90
CA MET A 336 19.94 2.64 -6.31
C MET A 336 19.28 3.59 -7.32
N PHE A 337 19.54 3.44 -8.62
CA PHE A 337 18.96 4.27 -9.67
C PHE A 337 18.13 3.41 -10.62
N ASP A 338 16.83 3.70 -10.72
CA ASP A 338 15.89 3.01 -11.60
C ASP A 338 15.59 3.91 -12.80
N GLU A 339 16.31 3.70 -13.90
CA GLU A 339 16.26 4.56 -15.09
C GLU A 339 14.87 4.55 -15.75
N VAL A 340 14.24 3.39 -15.82
CA VAL A 340 12.93 3.21 -16.46
C VAL A 340 11.87 3.96 -15.66
N TRP A 341 11.84 3.75 -14.34
CA TRP A 341 10.92 4.48 -13.47
C TRP A 341 11.21 5.98 -13.45
N TYR A 342 12.48 6.38 -13.43
CA TYR A 342 12.88 7.78 -13.35
C TYR A 342 12.38 8.55 -14.58
N LEU A 343 12.59 8.02 -15.78
CA LEU A 343 12.12 8.62 -17.03
C LEU A 343 10.59 8.63 -17.14
N ALA A 344 9.92 7.59 -16.66
CA ALA A 344 8.45 7.54 -16.63
C ALA A 344 7.86 8.54 -15.61
N THR A 345 8.58 8.84 -14.54
CA THR A 345 8.10 9.67 -13.42
C THR A 345 8.37 11.16 -13.63
N TYR A 346 9.50 11.50 -14.27
CA TYR A 346 9.95 12.88 -14.48
C TYR A 346 9.99 13.21 -15.98
N PRO A 347 8.92 13.77 -16.56
CA PRO A 347 8.89 14.14 -17.97
C PRO A 347 10.00 15.10 -18.39
N ASP A 348 10.44 16.00 -17.49
CA ASP A 348 11.58 16.89 -17.75
C ASP A 348 12.89 16.12 -17.94
N ALA A 349 13.07 14.98 -17.27
CA ALA A 349 14.20 14.09 -17.51
C ALA A 349 14.13 13.45 -18.90
N ALA A 350 12.95 12.94 -19.29
CA ALA A 350 12.73 12.32 -20.59
C ALA A 350 12.92 13.32 -21.75
N ASP A 351 12.41 14.54 -21.59
CA ASP A 351 12.48 15.58 -22.61
C ASP A 351 13.87 16.25 -22.69
N SER A 352 14.69 16.14 -21.64
CA SER A 352 16.03 16.73 -21.60
C SER A 352 17.02 16.11 -22.59
N GLY A 353 16.81 14.83 -22.94
CA GLY A 353 17.77 14.05 -23.74
C GLY A 353 19.11 13.78 -23.05
N LEU A 354 19.25 14.10 -21.75
CA LEU A 354 20.40 13.73 -20.93
C LEU A 354 20.35 12.24 -20.54
N ASP A 355 21.50 11.68 -20.21
CA ASP A 355 21.54 10.40 -19.50
C ASP A 355 20.73 10.51 -18.19
N PRO A 356 19.87 9.55 -17.83
CA PRO A 356 19.01 9.67 -16.65
C PRO A 356 19.76 9.90 -15.33
N VAL A 357 20.93 9.27 -15.17
CA VAL A 357 21.77 9.43 -13.97
C VAL A 357 22.47 10.79 -13.99
N GLU A 358 22.90 11.25 -15.15
CA GLU A 358 23.44 12.60 -15.33
C GLU A 358 22.38 13.68 -15.06
N HIS A 359 21.17 13.50 -15.59
CA HIS A 359 20.03 14.36 -15.30
C HIS A 359 19.75 14.41 -13.79
N TYR A 360 19.73 13.24 -13.14
CA TYR A 360 19.54 13.17 -11.71
C TYR A 360 20.63 13.90 -10.93
N LEU A 361 21.90 13.70 -11.26
CA LEU A 361 23.00 14.37 -10.57
C LEU A 361 22.97 15.89 -10.73
N THR A 362 22.66 16.37 -11.94
CA THR A 362 22.80 17.78 -12.30
C THR A 362 21.54 18.61 -12.03
N LEU A 363 20.36 18.04 -12.25
CA LEU A 363 19.08 18.73 -12.20
C LEU A 363 18.12 18.08 -11.21
N GLY A 364 18.03 16.75 -11.21
CA GLY A 364 17.02 16.02 -10.45
C GLY A 364 17.21 16.08 -8.93
N ALA A 365 18.39 15.74 -8.43
CA ALA A 365 18.69 15.70 -7.00
C ALA A 365 18.58 17.08 -6.34
N PRO A 366 19.08 18.18 -6.94
CA PRO A 366 18.81 19.54 -6.44
C PRO A 366 17.32 19.91 -6.40
N ARG A 367 16.51 19.40 -7.34
CA ARG A 367 15.05 19.56 -7.37
C ARG A 367 14.31 18.58 -6.45
N GLY A 368 15.05 17.70 -5.78
CA GLY A 368 14.50 16.70 -4.87
C GLY A 368 13.78 15.55 -5.58
N HIS A 369 14.09 15.29 -6.85
CA HIS A 369 13.66 14.06 -7.55
C HIS A 369 14.26 12.86 -6.81
N ASN A 370 13.50 11.78 -6.73
CA ASN A 370 14.01 10.51 -6.24
C ASN A 370 14.60 9.72 -7.42
N PRO A 371 15.70 8.98 -7.24
CA PRO A 371 16.32 8.12 -8.26
C PRO A 371 15.58 6.80 -8.47
N ASN A 372 14.70 6.42 -7.55
CA ASN A 372 13.83 5.23 -7.62
C ASN A 372 12.59 5.44 -6.70
N PRO A 373 11.53 4.61 -6.80
CA PRO A 373 10.30 4.78 -6.00
C PRO A 373 10.49 4.57 -4.50
N LEU A 374 11.57 3.92 -4.09
CA LEU A 374 11.90 3.52 -2.71
C LEU A 374 12.97 4.42 -2.07
N PHE A 375 13.39 5.50 -2.73
CA PHE A 375 14.39 6.44 -2.23
C PHE A 375 13.74 7.79 -1.93
N ASP A 376 14.20 8.50 -0.87
CA ASP A 376 13.79 9.87 -0.56
C ASP A 376 15.03 10.77 -0.51
N THR A 377 15.24 11.52 -1.59
CA THR A 377 16.36 12.45 -1.76
C THR A 377 16.37 13.54 -0.70
N GLY A 378 15.20 14.01 -0.26
CA GLY A 378 15.09 15.05 0.76
C GLY A 378 15.46 14.52 2.15
N PHE A 379 15.06 13.30 2.49
CA PHE A 379 15.45 12.65 3.74
C PHE A 379 16.98 12.46 3.82
N TYR A 380 17.58 11.87 2.78
CA TYR A 380 19.02 11.60 2.74
C TYR A 380 19.86 12.88 2.73
N ALA A 381 19.48 13.92 1.98
CA ALA A 381 20.22 15.18 1.96
C ALA A 381 20.30 15.83 3.36
N ARG A 382 19.20 15.77 4.14
CA ARG A 382 19.17 16.29 5.53
C ARG A 382 19.96 15.41 6.49
N GLN A 383 19.91 14.09 6.34
CA GLN A 383 20.70 13.17 7.17
C GLN A 383 22.20 13.36 6.91
N MET A 384 22.60 13.54 5.65
CA MET A 384 23.99 13.81 5.28
C MET A 384 24.45 15.18 5.77
N ALA A 385 23.62 16.22 5.64
CA ALA A 385 23.91 17.55 6.20
C ALA A 385 24.17 17.51 7.71
N ARG A 386 23.39 16.71 8.46
CA ARG A 386 23.63 16.48 9.89
C ARG A 386 24.94 15.73 10.18
N ARG A 387 25.32 14.75 9.34
CA ARG A 387 26.59 14.01 9.49
C ARG A 387 27.82 14.88 9.15
N ILE A 388 27.72 15.72 8.13
CA ILE A 388 28.75 16.68 7.75
C ILE A 388 28.91 17.75 8.84
N ALA A 389 27.80 18.29 9.37
CA ALA A 389 27.82 19.24 10.48
C ALA A 389 28.37 18.64 11.80
N ALA A 390 28.27 17.32 11.96
CA ALA A 390 28.83 16.57 13.08
C ALA A 390 30.30 16.11 12.87
N GLY A 391 30.99 16.60 11.83
CA GLY A 391 32.41 16.34 11.60
C GLY A 391 32.75 15.04 10.85
N GLY A 392 31.77 14.38 10.25
CA GLY A 392 31.98 13.16 9.46
C GLY A 392 32.38 13.46 8.01
N ALA A 393 33.61 13.91 7.80
CA ALA A 393 34.28 13.82 6.50
C ALA A 393 35.38 12.75 6.58
N ARG A 394 35.30 11.74 5.72
CA ARG A 394 36.49 11.07 5.19
C ARG A 394 36.34 10.98 3.69
#